data_AF-A0A956ZLW2-F1
#
_entry.id   AF-A0A956ZLW2-F1
#
_cell.length_a   1.000
_cell.length_b   1.000
_cell.length_c   1.000
_cell.angle_alpha   90.00
_cell.angle_beta   90.00
_cell.angle_gamma   90.00
#
_symmetry.space_group_name_H-M   'P 1'
#
loop_
_entity.id
_entity.type
_entity.pdbx_description
1 polymer ?
#
loop_
_entity_poly.entity_id
_entity_poly.type
_entity_poly.pdbx_seq_one_letter_code
_entity_poly.pdbx_strand_id
1 'polypeptide(L)'
;RQALHGEPITVYGNGKQTRSFTYVGDVVKALVDLSESDAAEGEVFNVGNDERVTIEQLAQKVKLMTGSKSRIEYIPYEKAYSANYEDMMHRLPSLRKINGVIGYRPTMALDSILRTVIDHMARDMSRAQGAAGSQALIS
;
A
#
# COMPACT_ATOMS: atom_id res chain seq x y z
N ARG A 1 -0.92 -10.74 -2.00
CA ARG A 1 -1.33 -11.88 -2.86
C ARG A 1 -0.13 -12.72 -3.27
N GLN A 2 0.72 -12.30 -4.21
CA GLN A 2 1.86 -13.10 -4.71
C GLN A 2 2.66 -13.83 -3.61
N ALA A 3 3.10 -13.09 -2.59
CA ALA A 3 3.84 -13.68 -1.45
C ALA A 3 3.06 -14.78 -0.71
N LEU A 4 1.75 -14.59 -0.48
CA LEU A 4 0.88 -15.57 0.20
C LEU A 4 0.59 -16.80 -0.67
N HIS A 5 0.65 -16.66 -2.00
CA HIS A 5 0.49 -17.77 -2.94
C HIS A 5 1.81 -18.47 -3.30
N GLY A 6 2.96 -18.00 -2.80
CA GLY A 6 4.26 -18.53 -3.18
C GLY A 6 4.69 -18.14 -4.61
N GLU A 7 4.00 -17.19 -5.24
CA GLU A 7 4.33 -16.67 -6.57
C GLU A 7 5.47 -15.65 -6.48
N PRO A 8 6.28 -15.46 -7.54
CA PRO A 8 7.29 -14.41 -7.58
C PRO A 8 6.68 -13.02 -7.24
N ILE A 9 7.34 -12.30 -6.33
CA ILE A 9 6.94 -10.94 -5.95
C ILE A 9 7.50 -9.98 -6.99
N THR A 10 6.62 -9.32 -7.73
CA THR A 10 7.03 -8.44 -8.83
C THR A 10 7.45 -7.06 -8.33
N VAL A 11 8.62 -6.60 -8.75
CA VAL A 11 9.10 -5.22 -8.59
C VAL A 11 9.37 -4.66 -9.98
N TYR A 12 8.72 -3.55 -10.33
CA TYR A 12 9.01 -2.89 -11.61
C TYR A 12 10.21 -1.96 -11.50
N GLY A 13 11.04 -1.95 -12.53
CA GLY A 13 12.33 -1.26 -12.56
C GLY A 13 13.34 -1.90 -11.59
N ASN A 14 14.17 -1.05 -10.98
CA ASN A 14 15.20 -1.47 -10.02
C ASN A 14 14.71 -1.46 -8.55
N GLY A 15 13.45 -1.09 -8.31
CA GLY A 15 12.86 -1.02 -6.97
C GLY A 15 13.33 0.14 -6.09
N LYS A 16 14.18 1.04 -6.59
CA LYS A 16 14.73 2.18 -5.83
C LYS A 16 13.80 3.39 -5.77
N GLN A 17 12.75 3.41 -6.59
CA GLN A 17 11.68 4.39 -6.44
C GLN A 17 11.05 4.27 -5.05
N THR A 18 10.66 5.40 -4.49
CA THR A 18 10.15 5.50 -3.12
C THR A 18 8.72 5.96 -3.08
N ARG A 19 7.98 5.45 -2.10
CA ARG A 19 6.60 5.80 -1.80
C ARG A 19 6.43 6.01 -0.30
N SER A 20 5.30 6.60 0.03
CA SER A 20 4.73 6.63 1.37
C SER A 20 3.39 5.90 1.32
N PHE A 21 3.08 5.13 2.35
CA PHE A 21 1.82 4.39 2.46
C PHE A 21 1.07 4.85 3.70
N THR A 22 -0.23 5.05 3.55
CA THR A 22 -1.09 5.62 4.59
C THR A 22 -2.22 4.66 4.90
N TYR A 23 -2.61 4.60 6.16
CA TYR A 23 -3.76 3.83 6.58
C TYR A 23 -5.05 4.47 6.05
N VAL A 24 -5.94 3.67 5.46
CA VAL A 24 -7.19 4.18 4.88
C VAL A 24 -8.08 4.87 5.91
N GLY A 25 -8.05 4.43 7.18
CA GLY A 25 -8.80 5.08 8.25
C GLY A 25 -8.32 6.50 8.54
N ASP A 26 -7.01 6.76 8.44
CA ASP A 26 -6.46 8.12 8.58
C ASP A 26 -6.95 9.02 7.44
N VAL A 27 -7.00 8.49 6.22
CA VAL A 27 -7.50 9.23 5.05
C VAL A 27 -8.97 9.57 5.20
N VAL A 28 -9.80 8.60 5.59
CA VAL A 28 -11.24 8.83 5.81
C VAL A 28 -11.47 9.88 6.89
N LYS A 29 -10.75 9.78 8.02
CA LYS A 29 -10.84 10.78 9.09
C LYS A 29 -10.44 12.16 8.60
N ALA A 30 -9.32 12.28 7.87
CA ALA A 30 -8.87 13.55 7.32
C ALA A 30 -9.90 14.19 6.38
N LEU A 31 -10.57 13.40 5.54
CA LEU A 31 -11.60 13.90 4.63
C LEU A 31 -12.81 14.44 5.40
N VAL A 32 -13.25 13.75 6.46
CA VAL A 32 -14.34 14.23 7.33
C VAL A 32 -13.93 15.53 8.02
N ASP A 33 -12.77 15.54 8.69
CA ASP A 33 -12.28 16.71 9.42
C ASP A 33 -12.08 17.93 8.49
N LEU A 34 -11.60 17.73 7.25
CA LEU A 34 -11.48 18.81 6.26
C LEU A 34 -12.84 19.31 5.78
N SER A 35 -13.84 18.43 5.62
CA SER A 35 -15.18 18.83 5.17
C SER A 35 -15.92 19.69 6.19
N GLU A 36 -15.54 19.61 7.46
CA GLU A 36 -16.12 20.37 8.57
C GLU A 36 -15.33 21.66 8.91
N SER A 37 -14.29 21.98 8.14
CA SER A 37 -13.40 23.11 8.39
C SER A 37 -13.56 24.19 7.33
N ASP A 38 -14.09 25.35 7.70
CA ASP A 38 -14.17 26.54 6.82
C ASP A 38 -12.80 26.95 6.26
N ALA A 39 -11.72 26.75 7.03
CA ALA A 39 -10.35 27.02 6.61
C ALA A 39 -9.82 26.07 5.51
N ALA A 40 -10.59 25.05 5.13
CA ALA A 40 -10.28 24.13 4.04
C ALA A 40 -10.98 24.52 2.73
N GLU A 41 -11.92 25.47 2.74
CA GLU A 41 -12.68 25.86 1.55
C GLU A 41 -11.75 26.44 0.47
N GLY A 42 -11.84 25.90 -0.76
CA GLY A 42 -11.01 26.31 -1.89
C GLY A 42 -9.55 25.87 -1.84
N GLU A 43 -9.13 25.16 -0.78
CA GLU A 43 -7.74 24.81 -0.55
C GLU A 43 -7.40 23.37 -0.96
N VAL A 44 -6.16 23.15 -1.42
CA VAL A 44 -5.64 21.80 -1.74
C VAL A 44 -4.79 21.27 -0.58
N PHE A 45 -5.04 20.01 -0.19
CA PHE A 45 -4.32 19.35 0.90
C PHE A 45 -3.69 18.03 0.45
N ASN A 46 -2.48 17.76 0.94
CA ASN A 46 -1.89 16.44 0.88
C ASN A 46 -2.39 15.62 2.07
N VAL A 47 -2.99 14.47 1.81
CA VAL A 47 -3.32 13.47 2.84
C VAL A 47 -2.38 12.29 2.63
N GLY A 48 -1.67 11.89 3.68
CA GLY A 48 -0.74 10.77 3.56
C GLY A 48 0.10 10.52 4.81
N ASN A 49 1.27 9.92 4.60
CA ASN A 49 2.25 9.58 5.62
C ASN A 49 3.62 10.11 5.17
N ASP A 50 4.44 10.60 6.08
CA ASP A 50 5.79 11.09 5.81
C ASP A 50 6.88 10.01 6.01
N GLU A 51 6.49 8.77 6.33
CA GLU A 51 7.36 7.61 6.27
C GLU A 51 7.64 7.19 4.81
N ARG A 52 8.92 7.18 4.43
CA ARG A 52 9.39 6.79 3.09
C ARG A 52 9.93 5.36 3.08
N VAL A 53 9.59 4.60 2.04
CA VAL A 53 10.12 3.26 1.78
C VAL A 53 10.40 3.07 0.29
N THR A 54 11.46 2.32 -0.08
CA THR A 54 11.65 1.90 -1.48
C THR A 54 10.71 0.75 -1.83
N ILE A 55 10.38 0.56 -3.10
CA ILE A 55 9.54 -0.57 -3.53
C ILE A 55 10.25 -1.91 -3.26
N GLU A 56 11.58 -1.95 -3.39
CA GLU A 56 12.39 -3.12 -3.00
C GLU A 56 12.24 -3.45 -1.50
N GLN A 57 12.37 -2.44 -0.62
CA GLN A 57 12.22 -2.63 0.83
C GLN A 57 10.79 -3.06 1.19
N LEU A 58 9.79 -2.50 0.52
CA LEU A 58 8.39 -2.91 0.68
C LEU A 58 8.20 -4.39 0.32
N ALA A 59 8.74 -4.83 -0.83
CA ALA A 59 8.66 -6.22 -1.27
C ALA A 59 9.37 -7.17 -0.27
N GLN A 60 10.54 -6.77 0.24
CA GLN A 60 11.28 -7.51 1.27
C GLN A 60 10.48 -7.61 2.58
N LYS A 61 9.89 -6.51 3.06
CA LYS A 61 9.02 -6.51 4.25
C LYS A 61 7.83 -7.45 4.07
N VAL A 62 7.11 -7.35 2.96
CA VAL A 62 5.97 -8.24 2.66
C VAL A 62 6.40 -9.70 2.62
N LYS A 63 7.51 -10.02 1.94
CA LYS A 63 8.07 -11.38 1.89
C LYS A 63 8.36 -11.92 3.30
N LEU A 64 9.05 -11.13 4.12
CA LEU A 64 9.43 -11.51 5.48
C LEU A 64 8.19 -11.71 6.37
N MET A 65 7.28 -10.75 6.38
CA MET A 65 6.10 -10.74 7.26
C MET A 65 5.08 -11.83 6.91
N THR A 66 5.07 -12.29 5.66
CA THR A 66 4.24 -13.42 5.22
C THR A 66 4.93 -14.77 5.39
N GLY A 67 6.20 -14.81 5.82
CA GLY A 67 6.99 -16.05 5.86
C GLY A 67 7.23 -16.66 4.47
N SER A 68 7.09 -15.88 3.41
CA SER A 68 7.07 -16.38 2.03
C SER A 68 8.46 -16.77 1.52
N LYS A 69 8.53 -17.90 0.81
CA LYS A 69 9.73 -18.34 0.09
C LYS A 69 9.84 -17.75 -1.33
N SER A 70 8.84 -16.97 -1.77
CA SER A 70 8.82 -16.35 -3.10
C SER A 70 10.11 -15.58 -3.40
N ARG A 71 10.63 -15.72 -4.62
CA ARG A 71 11.70 -14.82 -5.10
C ARG A 71 11.12 -13.43 -5.36
N ILE A 72 11.95 -12.41 -5.25
CA ILE A 72 11.62 -11.07 -5.75
C ILE A 72 12.14 -11.00 -7.19
N GLU A 73 11.27 -10.62 -8.12
CA GLU A 73 11.57 -10.58 -9.55
C GLU A 73 11.45 -9.14 -10.05
N TYR A 74 12.54 -8.65 -10.65
CA TYR A 74 12.65 -7.29 -11.16
C TYR A 74 12.29 -7.26 -12.64
N ILE A 75 11.24 -6.53 -13.00
CA ILE A 75 10.76 -6.44 -14.38
C ILE A 75 11.08 -5.04 -14.91
N PRO A 76 11.90 -4.91 -15.98
CA PRO A 76 12.13 -3.62 -16.64
C PRO A 76 10.82 -2.95 -17.06
N TYR A 77 10.74 -1.63 -16.95
CA TYR A 77 9.50 -0.90 -17.24
C TYR A 77 9.02 -1.11 -18.68
N GLU A 78 9.94 -1.23 -19.63
CA GLU A 78 9.67 -1.42 -21.06
C GLU A 78 8.98 -2.75 -21.37
N LYS A 79 9.09 -3.74 -20.47
CA LYS A 79 8.38 -5.03 -20.58
C LYS A 79 6.97 -4.98 -19.99
N ALA A 80 6.67 -4.00 -19.14
CA ALA A 80 5.43 -3.92 -18.38
C ALA A 80 4.53 -2.76 -18.83
N TYR A 81 5.11 -1.71 -19.41
CA TYR A 81 4.45 -0.48 -19.80
C TYR A 81 4.89 -0.05 -21.22
N SER A 82 4.22 0.97 -21.76
CA SER A 82 4.60 1.55 -23.06
C SER A 82 5.99 2.17 -23.02
N ALA A 83 6.63 2.29 -24.19
CA ALA A 83 8.01 2.77 -24.33
C ALA A 83 8.27 4.18 -23.73
N ASN A 84 7.23 4.99 -23.56
CA ASN A 84 7.31 6.35 -23.02
C ASN A 84 6.89 6.44 -21.55
N TYR A 85 6.85 5.32 -20.84
CA TYR A 85 6.49 5.33 -19.42
C TYR A 85 7.64 5.86 -18.56
N GLU A 86 7.35 6.90 -17.79
CA GLU A 86 8.24 7.42 -16.76
C GLU A 86 7.59 7.25 -15.38
N ASP A 87 8.34 6.68 -14.43
CA ASP A 87 7.91 6.62 -13.04
C ASP A 87 8.45 7.78 -12.22
N MET A 88 7.60 8.36 -11.37
CA MET A 88 8.04 9.31 -10.36
C MET A 88 8.94 8.62 -9.33
N MET A 89 10.18 9.08 -9.22
CA MET A 89 11.16 8.51 -8.29
C MET A 89 10.78 8.66 -6.82
N HIS A 90 10.15 9.77 -6.44
CA HIS A 90 9.78 10.05 -5.06
C HIS A 90 8.35 10.57 -4.96
N ARG A 91 7.55 9.94 -4.09
CA ARG A 91 6.24 10.45 -3.65
C ARG A 91 6.22 10.53 -2.12
N LEU A 92 6.42 11.74 -1.61
CA LEU A 92 6.45 12.03 -0.18
C LEU A 92 5.64 13.32 0.07
N PRO A 93 4.45 13.22 0.68
CA PRO A 93 3.60 14.38 0.94
C PRO A 93 4.20 15.26 2.03
N SER A 94 4.07 16.58 1.88
CA SER A 94 4.25 17.50 3.02
C SER A 94 2.93 17.56 3.80
N LEU A 95 2.99 17.22 5.10
CA LEU A 95 1.84 17.22 6.00
C LEU A 95 1.66 18.53 6.77
N ARG A 96 2.55 19.51 6.56
CA ARG A 96 2.55 20.77 7.32
C ARG A 96 1.22 21.51 7.24
N LYS A 97 0.65 21.63 6.04
CA LYS A 97 -0.59 22.38 5.79
C LYS A 97 -1.78 21.72 6.47
N ILE A 98 -2.00 20.43 6.20
CA ILE A 98 -3.14 19.70 6.77
C ILE A 98 -3.03 19.58 8.30
N ASN A 99 -1.82 19.43 8.83
CA ASN A 99 -1.60 19.45 10.28
C ASN A 99 -1.95 20.82 10.89
N GLY A 100 -1.61 21.92 10.22
CA GLY A 100 -1.94 23.26 10.68
C GLY A 100 -3.44 23.59 10.67
N VAL A 101 -4.22 22.96 9.79
CA VAL A 101 -5.66 23.23 9.65
C VAL A 101 -6.50 22.31 10.53
N ILE A 102 -6.26 21.00 10.48
CA ILE A 102 -7.11 20.00 11.19
C ILE A 102 -6.34 19.14 12.18
N GLY A 103 -5.07 19.46 12.47
CA GLY A 103 -4.25 18.66 13.40
C GLY A 103 -3.86 17.28 12.88
N TYR A 104 -4.11 16.97 11.59
CA TYR A 104 -3.87 15.65 10.99
C TYR A 104 -2.44 15.15 11.24
N ARG A 105 -2.34 13.89 11.66
CA ARG A 105 -1.11 13.10 11.74
C ARG A 105 -1.44 11.64 11.40
N PRO A 106 -0.59 10.94 10.62
CA PRO A 106 -0.77 9.51 10.40
C PRO A 106 -0.69 8.76 11.73
N THR A 107 -1.59 7.80 11.95
CA THR A 107 -1.70 7.07 13.22
C THR A 107 -1.00 5.71 13.18
N MET A 108 -0.68 5.22 11.98
CA MET A 108 -0.05 3.92 11.77
C MET A 108 1.25 4.01 10.97
N ALA A 109 2.30 3.36 11.49
CA ALA A 109 3.54 3.09 10.76
C ALA A 109 3.32 1.99 9.69
N LEU A 110 4.20 1.95 8.69
CA LEU A 110 4.12 1.02 7.56
C LEU A 110 3.95 -0.43 8.01
N ASP A 111 4.72 -0.90 8.98
CA ASP A 111 4.68 -2.30 9.42
C ASP A 111 3.32 -2.68 10.02
N SER A 112 2.64 -1.76 10.69
CA SER A 112 1.30 -2.01 11.23
C SER A 112 0.24 -2.02 10.13
N ILE A 113 0.39 -1.16 9.12
CA ILE A 113 -0.45 -1.17 7.92
C ILE A 113 -0.29 -2.51 7.20
N LEU A 114 0.95 -2.95 6.96
CA LEU A 114 1.25 -4.22 6.30
C LEU A 114 0.67 -5.42 7.05
N ARG A 115 0.81 -5.49 8.38
CA ARG A 115 0.18 -6.55 9.19
C ARG A 115 -1.33 -6.61 8.96
N THR A 116 -2.00 -5.47 9.07
CA THR A 116 -3.46 -5.38 8.88
C THR A 116 -3.89 -5.86 7.49
N VAL A 117 -3.16 -5.47 6.45
CA VAL A 117 -3.44 -5.88 5.06
C VAL A 117 -3.15 -7.37 4.86
N ILE A 118 -2.04 -7.89 5.37
CA ILE A 118 -1.67 -9.30 5.27
C ILE A 118 -2.73 -10.18 5.94
N ASP A 119 -3.14 -9.83 7.16
CA ASP A 119 -4.15 -10.59 7.93
C ASP A 119 -5.52 -10.58 7.24
N HIS A 120 -5.91 -9.46 6.64
CA HIS A 120 -7.12 -9.38 5.84
C HIS A 120 -7.02 -10.27 4.59
N MET A 121 -5.93 -10.18 3.84
CA MET A 121 -5.72 -10.99 2.63
C MET A 121 -5.67 -12.50 2.93
N ALA A 122 -5.00 -12.91 4.00
CA ALA A 122 -4.89 -14.32 4.39
C ALA A 122 -6.25 -14.92 4.77
N ARG A 123 -7.10 -14.16 5.47
CA ARG A 123 -8.48 -14.57 5.80
C ARG A 123 -9.34 -14.70 4.54
N ASP A 124 -9.24 -13.75 3.62
CA ASP A 124 -10.00 -13.79 2.37
C ASP A 124 -9.60 -15.00 1.49
N MET A 125 -8.30 -15.32 1.44
CA MET A 125 -7.82 -16.53 0.77
C MET A 125 -8.37 -17.82 1.40
N SER A 126 -8.37 -17.90 2.74
CA SER A 126 -8.90 -19.06 3.47
C SER A 126 -10.40 -19.25 3.20
N ARG A 127 -11.17 -18.16 3.14
CA ARG A 127 -12.60 -18.18 2.80
C ARG A 127 -12.86 -18.65 1.37
N ALA A 128 -12.07 -18.16 0.40
CA ALA A 128 -12.20 -18.56 -0.99
C ALA A 128 -11.90 -20.06 -1.20
N GLN A 129 -10.90 -20.60 -0.50
CA GLN A 129 -10.58 -22.04 -0.53
C GLN A 129 -11.67 -22.90 0.10
N GLY A 130 -12.24 -22.47 1.23
CA GLY A 130 -13.34 -23.19 1.88
C GLY A 130 -14.63 -23.23 1.05
N ALA A 131 -14.94 -22.14 0.33
CA ALA A 131 -16.09 -22.08 -0.59
C ALA A 131 -15.92 -23.02 -1.80
N ALA A 132 -14.72 -23.03 -2.40
CA ALA A 132 -14.41 -23.91 -3.54
C ALA A 132 -14.42 -25.41 -3.15
N GLY A 133 -13.88 -25.75 -1.98
CA GLY A 133 -13.92 -27.13 -1.47
C GLY A 133 -15.32 -27.63 -1.12
N SER A 134 -16.20 -26.74 -0.65
CA SER A 134 -17.59 -27.08 -0.35
C SER A 134 -18.42 -27.32 -1.63
N GLN A 135 -18.18 -26.58 -2.71
CA GLN A 135 -18.84 -26.82 -4.01
C GLN A 135 -18.42 -28.15 -4.64
N ALA A 136 -17.15 -28.57 -4.49
CA ALA A 136 -16.64 -29.83 -5.03
C ALA A 136 -17.15 -31.08 -4.29
N LEU A 137 -17.68 -30.94 -3.08
CA LEU A 137 -18.25 -32.05 -2.29
C LEU A 137 -19.76 -32.27 -2.54
N ILE A 138 -20.42 -31.34 -3.25
CA ILE A 138 -21.86 -31.37 -3.53
C ILE A 138 -22.14 -31.77 -5.01
N SER A 139 -21.09 -32.01 -5.80
CA SER A 139 -21.14 -32.51 -7.19
C SER A 139 -20.74 -33.97 -7.28
#